data_AF-A0A0F9KYR4-F1
#
_entry.id   AF-A0A0F9KYR4-F1
#
_cell.length_a   1.000
_cell.length_b   1.000
_cell.length_c   1.000
_cell.angle_alpha   90.00
_cell.angle_beta   90.00
_cell.angle_gamma   90.00
#
_symmetry.space_group_name_H-M   'P 1'
#
loop_
_entity.id
_entity.type
_entity.pdbx_description
1 polymer ?
#
loop_
_entity_poly.entity_id
_entity_poly.type
_entity_poly.pdbx_seq_one_letter_code
_entity_poly.pdbx_strand_id
1 'polypeptide(L)'
;MDKDIGPILNGWPHDPGEISVRKVRGLDGRPKIQLRLDLGLLQMETRGRPDGTRPHDCESLLEHLEKRLSAHQRSHGSEEGFTIEADYCRQLRAEAVQYYYRYLSEFVLEDYQGVVRDTARNLRVLDLVQQYAAEEADRQSMEQYRPYILMMHTRARAHVALSVGKPDAARRAVHRGLAGLRELFSRHGDEEQLYRGSPEAATLEALLGEIESSIPPDPLQQLKRELARAVEEERYEDAARLRDSIAKTGPKKKES
;
A
#
# COMPACT_ATOMS: atom_id res chain seq x y z
N MET A 1 14.97 -31.95 -18.27
CA MET A 1 14.69 -31.52 -16.88
C MET A 1 13.50 -32.33 -16.41
N ASP A 2 13.64 -32.94 -15.24
CA ASP A 2 12.51 -33.54 -14.56
C ASP A 2 11.49 -32.45 -14.22
N LYS A 3 10.21 -32.73 -14.42
CA LYS A 3 9.09 -31.81 -14.13
C LYS A 3 8.48 -32.09 -12.76
N ASP A 4 8.92 -33.16 -12.09
CA ASP A 4 8.48 -33.48 -10.75
C ASP A 4 9.01 -32.46 -9.74
N ILE A 5 8.07 -31.72 -9.13
CA ILE A 5 8.36 -30.75 -8.08
C ILE A 5 8.41 -31.38 -6.68
N GLY A 6 8.07 -32.67 -6.56
CA GLY A 6 8.06 -33.43 -5.30
C GLY A 6 9.32 -33.25 -4.44
N PRO A 7 10.54 -33.32 -5.00
CA PRO A 7 11.76 -33.05 -4.24
C PRO A 7 11.81 -31.67 -3.58
N ILE A 8 11.29 -30.64 -4.26
CA ILE A 8 11.23 -29.26 -3.73
C ILE A 8 10.18 -29.17 -2.62
N LEU A 9 9.02 -29.80 -2.81
CA LEU A 9 7.91 -29.78 -1.84
C LEU A 9 8.23 -30.58 -0.57
N ASN A 10 8.91 -31.72 -0.69
CA ASN A 10 9.33 -32.53 0.45
C ASN A 10 10.35 -31.80 1.34
N GLY A 11 11.19 -30.95 0.74
CA GLY A 11 12.14 -30.10 1.46
C GLY A 11 11.53 -28.81 2.01
N TRP A 12 10.23 -28.55 1.78
CA TRP A 12 9.54 -27.35 2.25
C TRP A 12 8.06 -27.66 2.56
N PRO A 13 7.76 -28.21 3.75
CA PRO A 13 6.40 -28.57 4.12
C PRO A 13 5.49 -27.35 4.12
N HIS A 14 4.22 -27.57 3.79
CA HIS A 14 3.19 -26.54 3.88
C HIS A 14 2.65 -26.48 5.30
N ASP A 15 2.55 -25.28 5.86
CA ASP A 15 1.96 -25.04 7.18
C ASP A 15 0.56 -24.40 7.02
N PRO A 16 -0.53 -25.14 7.31
CA PRO A 16 -1.87 -24.62 7.17
C PRO A 16 -2.12 -23.39 8.05
N GLY A 17 -2.51 -22.28 7.43
CA GLY A 17 -2.81 -21.03 8.13
C GLY A 17 -1.65 -20.05 8.20
N GLU A 18 -0.44 -20.46 7.83
CA GLU A 18 0.71 -19.56 7.73
C GLU A 18 1.12 -19.30 6.28
N ILE A 19 1.47 -18.04 5.97
CA ILE A 19 2.00 -17.68 4.67
C ILE A 19 3.49 -18.03 4.63
N SER A 20 3.78 -19.21 4.08
CA SER A 20 5.15 -19.70 3.92
C SER A 20 5.81 -19.13 2.67
N VAL A 21 6.77 -18.22 2.85
CA VAL A 21 7.49 -17.55 1.75
C VAL A 21 9.00 -17.53 1.96
N ARG A 22 9.76 -17.53 0.86
CA ARG A 22 11.23 -17.42 0.91
C ARG A 22 11.80 -16.76 -0.33
N LYS A 23 13.02 -16.24 -0.23
CA LYS A 23 13.84 -15.84 -1.38
C LYS A 23 14.81 -16.97 -1.75
N VAL A 24 14.91 -17.29 -3.03
CA VAL A 24 15.85 -18.28 -3.58
C VAL A 24 16.66 -17.66 -4.70
N ARG A 25 17.80 -18.28 -5.05
CA ARG A 25 18.54 -17.91 -6.26
C ARG A 25 18.03 -18.74 -7.44
N GLY A 26 17.58 -18.07 -8.49
CA GLY A 26 17.17 -18.72 -9.74
C GLY A 26 18.36 -19.27 -10.53
N LEU A 27 18.06 -20.07 -11.56
CA LEU A 27 19.07 -20.61 -12.48
C LEU A 27 19.81 -19.52 -13.26
N ASP A 28 19.19 -18.35 -13.42
CA ASP A 28 19.77 -17.14 -13.99
C ASP A 28 20.66 -16.35 -13.00
N GLY A 29 20.86 -16.89 -11.79
CA GLY A 29 21.62 -16.24 -10.72
C GLY A 29 20.88 -15.11 -10.00
N ARG A 30 19.67 -14.74 -10.44
CA ARG A 30 18.88 -13.63 -9.89
C ARG A 30 18.00 -14.10 -8.73
N PRO A 31 17.66 -13.24 -7.77
CA PRO A 31 16.73 -13.62 -6.70
C PRO A 31 15.33 -13.87 -7.27
N LYS A 32 14.64 -14.87 -6.73
CA LYS A 32 13.23 -15.20 -6.96
C LYS A 32 12.51 -15.26 -5.62
N ILE A 33 11.21 -14.99 -5.62
CA ILE A 33 10.34 -15.23 -4.47
C ILE A 33 9.61 -16.54 -4.69
N GLN A 34 9.59 -17.40 -3.68
CA GLN A 34 8.74 -18.59 -3.66
C GLN A 34 7.67 -18.44 -2.57
N LEU A 35 6.44 -18.82 -2.91
CA LEU A 35 5.29 -18.92 -2.00
C LEU A 35 4.82 -20.37 -1.98
N ARG A 36 4.73 -20.97 -0.79
CA ARG A 36 4.22 -22.34 -0.62
C ARG A 36 2.70 -22.32 -0.61
N LEU A 37 2.10 -23.14 -1.46
CA LEU A 37 0.68 -23.46 -1.49
C LEU A 37 0.46 -24.86 -0.92
N ASP A 38 -0.78 -25.32 -0.75
CA ASP A 38 -1.09 -26.66 -0.23
C ASP A 38 -0.41 -27.75 -1.07
N LEU A 39 -0.73 -27.79 -2.37
CA LEU A 39 -0.29 -28.83 -3.31
C LEU A 39 0.82 -28.35 -4.26
N GLY A 40 1.42 -27.20 -4.00
CA GLY A 40 2.47 -26.68 -4.88
C GLY A 40 3.18 -25.45 -4.35
N LEU A 41 3.77 -24.70 -5.26
CA LEU A 41 4.40 -23.42 -4.97
C LEU A 41 4.22 -22.47 -6.14
N LEU A 42 4.24 -21.18 -5.86
CA LEU A 42 4.50 -20.16 -6.87
C LEU A 42 5.97 -19.77 -6.81
N GLN A 43 6.58 -19.54 -7.96
CA GLN A 43 7.88 -18.89 -8.06
C GLN A 43 7.72 -17.64 -8.93
N MET A 44 8.16 -16.50 -8.41
CA MET A 44 7.93 -15.20 -9.01
C MET A 44 9.23 -14.39 -9.14
N GLU A 45 9.31 -13.58 -10.18
CA GLU A 45 10.33 -12.55 -10.33
C GLU A 45 10.20 -11.47 -9.25
N THR A 46 11.32 -11.00 -8.70
CA THR A 46 11.33 -9.90 -7.71
C THR A 46 11.04 -8.53 -8.31
N ARG A 47 11.12 -8.40 -9.64
CA ARG A 47 10.95 -7.16 -10.41
C ARG A 47 10.27 -7.46 -11.73
N GLY A 48 9.62 -6.45 -12.33
CA GLY A 48 8.81 -6.63 -13.53
C GLY A 48 7.52 -7.41 -13.26
N ARG A 49 7.00 -8.09 -14.28
CA ARG A 49 5.85 -8.99 -14.11
C ARG A 49 6.24 -10.25 -13.32
N PRO A 50 5.42 -10.70 -12.34
CA PRO A 50 5.77 -11.82 -11.47
C PRO A 50 6.08 -13.13 -12.21
N ASP A 51 5.38 -13.44 -13.30
CA ASP A 51 5.64 -14.63 -14.13
C ASP A 51 6.85 -14.48 -15.10
N GLY A 52 7.49 -13.31 -15.13
CA GLY A 52 8.64 -13.01 -15.99
C GLY A 52 8.32 -12.80 -17.47
N THR A 53 7.06 -12.91 -17.89
CA THR A 53 6.64 -12.68 -19.27
C THR A 53 6.57 -11.18 -19.61
N ARG A 54 6.61 -10.86 -20.90
CA ARG A 54 6.56 -9.48 -21.42
C ARG A 54 5.45 -9.34 -22.47
N PRO A 55 4.18 -9.14 -22.06
CA PRO A 55 3.07 -9.03 -23.00
C PRO A 55 3.25 -7.81 -23.90
N HIS A 56 3.14 -8.00 -25.22
CA HIS A 56 3.33 -6.94 -26.22
C HIS A 56 4.64 -6.15 -26.04
N ASP A 57 5.73 -6.87 -25.71
CA ASP A 57 7.08 -6.34 -25.41
C ASP A 57 7.16 -5.34 -24.24
N CYS A 58 6.06 -5.15 -23.51
CA CYS A 58 5.98 -4.31 -22.32
C CYS A 58 6.30 -5.12 -21.05
N GLU A 59 6.64 -4.44 -19.96
CA GLU A 59 6.88 -5.08 -18.67
C GLU A 59 5.62 -5.76 -18.15
N SER A 60 4.43 -5.17 -18.37
CA SER A 60 3.15 -5.70 -17.93
C SER A 60 2.04 -5.36 -18.93
N LEU A 61 0.89 -6.04 -18.81
CA LEU A 61 -0.28 -5.73 -19.62
C LEU A 61 -0.83 -4.34 -19.29
N LEU A 62 -0.77 -3.93 -18.03
CA LEU A 62 -1.08 -2.56 -17.61
C LEU A 62 -0.27 -1.54 -18.42
N GLU A 63 1.06 -1.71 -18.50
CA GLU A 63 1.92 -0.77 -19.23
C GLU A 63 1.56 -0.71 -20.72
N HIS A 64 1.25 -1.86 -21.33
CA HIS A 64 0.78 -1.90 -22.71
C HIS A 64 -0.50 -1.07 -22.92
N LEU A 65 -1.48 -1.21 -22.02
CA LEU A 65 -2.75 -0.48 -22.10
C LEU A 65 -2.60 1.02 -21.80
N GLU A 66 -1.77 1.39 -20.83
CA GLU A 66 -1.41 2.79 -20.55
C GLU A 66 -0.74 3.46 -21.77
N LYS A 67 0.12 2.72 -22.49
CA LYS A 67 0.70 3.19 -23.77
C LYS A 67 -0.35 3.35 -24.86
N ARG A 68 -1.30 2.41 -24.97
CA ARG A 68 -2.42 2.51 -25.94
C ARG A 68 -3.31 3.71 -25.64
N LEU A 69 -3.66 3.94 -24.38
CA LEU A 69 -4.41 5.13 -23.95
C LEU A 69 -3.66 6.42 -24.30
N SER A 70 -2.37 6.48 -23.98
CA SER A 70 -1.52 7.64 -24.32
C SER A 70 -1.44 7.88 -25.83
N ALA A 71 -1.38 6.82 -26.65
CA ALA A 71 -1.37 6.94 -28.11
C ALA A 71 -2.72 7.38 -28.67
N HIS A 72 -3.82 6.89 -28.11
CA HIS A 72 -5.18 7.34 -28.41
C HIS A 72 -5.33 8.85 -28.14
N GLN A 73 -4.93 9.30 -26.96
CA GLN A 73 -5.00 10.71 -26.57
C GLN A 73 -4.17 11.61 -27.49
N ARG A 74 -2.97 11.18 -27.89
CA ARG A 74 -2.14 11.93 -28.85
C ARG A 74 -2.75 12.03 -30.24
N SER A 75 -3.50 11.02 -30.68
CA SER A 75 -4.09 10.98 -32.03
C SER A 75 -5.45 11.66 -32.12
N HIS A 76 -6.26 11.62 -31.04
CA HIS A 76 -7.62 12.15 -31.01
C HIS A 76 -7.74 13.47 -30.23
N GLY A 77 -6.69 13.88 -29.51
CA GLY A 77 -6.69 15.09 -28.68
C GLY A 77 -7.40 14.94 -27.32
N SER A 78 -8.06 13.80 -27.08
CA SER A 78 -8.73 13.46 -25.82
C SER A 78 -8.71 11.96 -25.57
N GLU A 79 -9.09 11.55 -24.36
CA GLU A 79 -9.25 10.14 -23.98
C GLU A 79 -10.64 9.58 -24.36
N GLU A 80 -11.53 10.44 -24.86
CA GLU A 80 -12.90 10.06 -25.23
C GLU A 80 -12.89 8.97 -26.30
N GLY A 81 -13.79 7.99 -26.15
CA GLY A 81 -13.89 6.84 -27.05
C GLY A 81 -12.83 5.75 -26.83
N PHE A 82 -11.87 5.93 -25.91
CA PHE A 82 -10.99 4.84 -25.52
C PHE A 82 -11.75 3.83 -24.65
N THR A 83 -11.70 2.56 -25.02
CA THR A 83 -12.33 1.47 -24.28
C THR A 83 -11.39 0.27 -24.12
N ILE A 84 -11.60 -0.48 -23.05
CA ILE A 84 -10.93 -1.75 -22.77
C ILE A 84 -11.95 -2.87 -22.91
N GLU A 85 -11.68 -3.77 -23.85
CA GLU A 85 -12.49 -4.94 -24.14
C GLU A 85 -12.46 -5.96 -22.99
N ALA A 86 -13.53 -6.73 -22.83
CA ALA A 86 -13.71 -7.70 -21.75
C ALA A 86 -12.55 -8.71 -21.62
N ASP A 87 -11.90 -9.08 -22.73
CA ASP A 87 -10.74 -9.97 -22.69
C ASP A 87 -9.51 -9.32 -22.03
N TYR A 88 -9.25 -8.04 -22.32
CA TYR A 88 -8.19 -7.30 -21.63
C TYR A 88 -8.51 -7.10 -20.14
N CYS A 89 -9.77 -6.85 -19.78
CA CYS A 89 -10.21 -6.80 -18.38
C CYS A 89 -9.95 -8.12 -17.65
N ARG A 90 -10.28 -9.26 -18.28
CA ARG A 90 -9.99 -10.61 -17.76
C ARG A 90 -8.49 -10.82 -17.55
N GLN A 91 -7.67 -10.47 -18.53
CA GLN A 91 -6.22 -10.63 -18.45
C GLN A 91 -5.58 -9.70 -17.40
N LEU A 92 -6.07 -8.46 -17.27
CA LEU A 92 -5.64 -7.53 -16.22
C LEU A 92 -5.95 -8.06 -14.81
N ARG A 93 -7.13 -8.66 -14.62
CA ARG A 93 -7.50 -9.35 -13.37
C ARG A 93 -6.54 -10.49 -13.05
N ALA A 94 -6.28 -11.36 -14.03
CA ALA A 94 -5.32 -12.46 -13.86
C ALA A 94 -3.91 -11.96 -13.53
N GLU A 95 -3.45 -10.90 -14.21
CA GLU A 95 -2.16 -10.26 -13.91
C GLU A 95 -2.16 -9.66 -12.49
N ALA A 96 -3.22 -8.95 -12.08
CA ALA A 96 -3.32 -8.37 -10.73
C ALA A 96 -3.25 -9.40 -9.60
N VAL A 97 -3.78 -10.61 -9.82
CA VAL A 97 -3.64 -11.74 -8.89
C VAL A 97 -2.19 -12.20 -8.74
N GLN A 98 -1.39 -12.18 -9.82
CA GLN A 98 0.03 -12.49 -9.72
C GLN A 98 0.76 -11.46 -8.83
N TYR A 99 0.47 -10.18 -9.02
CA TYR A 99 1.03 -9.10 -8.19
C TYR A 99 0.53 -9.20 -6.74
N TYR A 100 -0.71 -9.65 -6.51
CA TYR A 100 -1.24 -9.96 -5.17
C TYR A 100 -0.38 -10.96 -4.43
N TYR A 101 -0.11 -12.12 -5.03
CA TYR A 101 0.75 -13.12 -4.41
C TYR A 101 2.16 -12.59 -4.13
N ARG A 102 2.72 -11.78 -5.05
CA ARG A 102 4.04 -11.21 -4.85
C ARG A 102 4.07 -10.19 -3.71
N TYR A 103 3.17 -9.20 -3.68
CA TYR A 103 3.20 -8.19 -2.63
C TYR A 103 2.83 -8.76 -1.27
N LEU A 104 2.00 -9.81 -1.21
CA LEU A 104 1.73 -10.52 0.04
C LEU A 104 3.00 -11.21 0.55
N SER A 105 3.74 -11.85 -0.36
CA SER A 105 5.01 -12.49 -0.04
C SER A 105 6.08 -11.48 0.36
N GLU A 106 6.18 -10.36 -0.36
CA GLU A 106 7.09 -9.25 -0.04
C GLU A 106 6.76 -8.64 1.32
N PHE A 107 5.49 -8.55 1.70
CA PHE A 107 5.09 -8.06 3.02
C PHE A 107 5.60 -8.96 4.15
N VAL A 108 5.45 -10.29 4.01
CA VAL A 108 5.95 -11.27 4.99
C VAL A 108 7.49 -11.30 5.01
N LEU A 109 8.14 -11.03 3.89
CA LEU A 109 9.59 -10.90 3.78
C LEU A 109 10.13 -9.50 4.20
N GLU A 110 9.26 -8.63 4.72
CA GLU A 110 9.56 -7.24 5.11
C GLU A 110 10.16 -6.38 3.98
N ASP A 111 9.95 -6.78 2.71
CA ASP A 111 10.34 -6.03 1.52
C ASP A 111 9.27 -5.00 1.18
N TYR A 112 9.05 -4.06 2.10
CA TYR A 112 7.96 -3.09 2.02
C TYR A 112 8.05 -2.18 0.78
N GLN A 113 9.24 -1.97 0.22
CA GLN A 113 9.37 -1.24 -1.05
C GLN A 113 8.73 -1.99 -2.22
N GLY A 114 8.91 -3.31 -2.28
CA GLY A 114 8.21 -4.18 -3.23
C GLY A 114 6.70 -4.09 -3.07
N VAL A 115 6.21 -4.15 -1.82
CA VAL A 115 4.77 -4.04 -1.54
C VAL A 115 4.20 -2.71 -2.03
N VAL A 116 4.87 -1.59 -1.77
CA VAL A 116 4.46 -0.27 -2.26
C VAL A 116 4.37 -0.25 -3.79
N ARG A 117 5.39 -0.78 -4.48
CA ARG A 117 5.44 -0.84 -5.95
C ARG A 117 4.25 -1.63 -6.52
N ASP A 118 4.02 -2.83 -6.00
CA ASP A 118 3.03 -3.76 -6.54
C ASP A 118 1.60 -3.36 -6.20
N THR A 119 1.36 -2.89 -4.97
CA THR A 119 0.04 -2.35 -4.59
C THR A 119 -0.30 -1.08 -5.36
N ALA A 120 0.67 -0.17 -5.58
CA ALA A 120 0.46 1.01 -6.41
C ALA A 120 0.14 0.64 -7.86
N ARG A 121 0.82 -0.37 -8.41
CA ARG A 121 0.49 -0.93 -9.72
C ARG A 121 -0.94 -1.49 -9.75
N ASN A 122 -1.35 -2.25 -8.74
CA ASN A 122 -2.70 -2.82 -8.70
C ASN A 122 -3.77 -1.72 -8.57
N LEU A 123 -3.56 -0.68 -7.75
CA LEU A 123 -4.48 0.47 -7.69
C LEU A 123 -4.66 1.14 -9.06
N ARG A 124 -3.57 1.32 -9.83
CA ARG A 124 -3.66 1.82 -11.22
C ARG A 124 -4.46 0.90 -12.14
N VAL A 125 -4.41 -0.42 -11.95
CA VAL A 125 -5.29 -1.34 -12.71
C VAL A 125 -6.75 -1.09 -12.39
N LEU A 126 -7.09 -0.95 -11.10
CA LEU A 126 -8.46 -0.69 -10.69
C LEU A 126 -8.95 0.64 -11.29
N ASP A 127 -8.14 1.70 -11.23
CA ASP A 127 -8.45 3.00 -11.83
C ASP A 127 -8.68 2.89 -13.35
N LEU A 128 -7.78 2.20 -14.07
CA LEU A 128 -7.86 2.03 -15.51
C LEU A 128 -9.10 1.22 -15.92
N VAL A 129 -9.39 0.11 -15.23
CA VAL A 129 -10.56 -0.74 -15.53
C VAL A 129 -11.85 -0.03 -15.20
N GLN A 130 -11.94 0.63 -14.03
CA GLN A 130 -13.12 1.41 -13.64
C GLN A 130 -13.44 2.50 -14.68
N GLN A 131 -12.42 3.21 -15.17
CA GLN A 131 -12.63 4.33 -16.07
C GLN A 131 -12.91 3.92 -17.52
N TYR A 132 -12.23 2.89 -18.05
CA TYR A 132 -12.23 2.61 -19.48
C TYR A 132 -12.78 1.24 -19.88
N ALA A 133 -13.16 0.35 -18.96
CA ALA A 133 -13.80 -0.90 -19.38
C ALA A 133 -15.10 -0.61 -20.15
N ALA A 134 -15.31 -1.36 -21.24
CA ALA A 134 -16.48 -1.19 -22.10
C ALA A 134 -17.78 -1.60 -21.38
N GLU A 135 -17.71 -2.63 -20.54
CA GLU A 135 -18.84 -3.18 -19.81
C GLU A 135 -18.85 -2.72 -18.33
N GLU A 136 -20.01 -2.32 -17.83
CA GLU A 136 -20.17 -1.90 -16.43
C GLU A 136 -19.82 -3.03 -15.44
N ALA A 137 -20.10 -4.28 -15.80
CA ALA A 137 -19.74 -5.44 -14.99
C ALA A 137 -18.22 -5.55 -14.78
N ASP A 138 -17.42 -5.25 -15.80
CA ASP A 138 -15.96 -5.24 -15.69
C ASP A 138 -15.46 -4.06 -14.85
N ARG A 139 -16.07 -2.87 -15.00
CA ARG A 139 -15.72 -1.69 -14.18
C ARG A 139 -15.85 -1.94 -12.69
N GLN A 140 -16.85 -2.70 -12.28
CA GLN A 140 -17.11 -3.03 -10.88
C GLN A 140 -16.36 -4.29 -10.40
N SER A 141 -15.86 -5.12 -11.32
CA SER A 141 -15.37 -6.48 -11.02
C SER A 141 -14.24 -6.56 -9.98
N MET A 142 -13.45 -5.49 -9.83
CA MET A 142 -12.30 -5.43 -8.94
C MET A 142 -12.47 -4.45 -7.77
N GLU A 143 -13.50 -3.62 -7.77
CA GLU A 143 -13.63 -2.51 -6.80
C GLU A 143 -13.78 -3.01 -5.36
N GLN A 144 -14.38 -4.19 -5.16
CA GLN A 144 -14.47 -4.85 -3.85
C GLN A 144 -13.10 -5.11 -3.19
N TYR A 145 -12.01 -5.22 -3.97
CA TYR A 145 -10.66 -5.45 -3.46
C TYR A 145 -9.90 -4.15 -3.15
N ARG A 146 -10.42 -3.00 -3.59
CA ARG A 146 -9.74 -1.70 -3.45
C ARG A 146 -9.41 -1.34 -2.00
N PRO A 147 -10.31 -1.52 -1.01
CA PRO A 147 -10.00 -1.21 0.38
C PRO A 147 -8.79 -2.00 0.89
N TYR A 148 -8.75 -3.30 0.59
CA TYR A 148 -7.66 -4.17 1.02
C TYR A 148 -6.32 -3.78 0.39
N ILE A 149 -6.29 -3.49 -0.92
CA ILE A 149 -5.06 -3.07 -1.62
C ILE A 149 -4.57 -1.73 -1.05
N LEU A 150 -5.47 -0.78 -0.80
CA LEU A 150 -5.13 0.53 -0.21
C LEU A 150 -4.57 0.38 1.20
N MET A 151 -5.14 -0.51 2.01
CA MET A 151 -4.64 -0.81 3.35
C MET A 151 -3.23 -1.40 3.29
N MET A 152 -2.98 -2.41 2.45
CA MET A 152 -1.65 -3.00 2.29
C MET A 152 -0.63 -1.98 1.77
N HIS A 153 -1.01 -1.14 0.81
CA HIS A 153 -0.19 -0.03 0.31
C HIS A 153 0.19 0.93 1.44
N THR A 154 -0.78 1.31 2.27
CA THR A 154 -0.60 2.25 3.38
C THR A 154 0.32 1.67 4.45
N ARG A 155 0.10 0.42 4.87
CA ARG A 155 0.97 -0.28 5.82
C ARG A 155 2.42 -0.31 5.33
N ALA A 156 2.64 -0.72 4.09
CA ALA A 156 3.98 -0.76 3.51
C ALA A 156 4.65 0.62 3.47
N ARG A 157 3.92 1.68 3.09
CA ARG A 157 4.45 3.05 3.13
C ARG A 157 4.81 3.51 4.54
N ALA A 158 4.01 3.15 5.53
CA ALA A 158 4.31 3.46 6.93
C ALA A 158 5.59 2.74 7.37
N HIS A 159 5.73 1.44 7.11
CA HIS A 159 6.94 0.69 7.45
C HIS A 159 8.20 1.19 6.72
N VAL A 160 8.09 1.59 5.44
CA VAL A 160 9.21 2.24 4.71
C VAL A 160 9.64 3.55 5.39
N ALA A 161 8.70 4.33 5.92
CA ALA A 161 9.04 5.56 6.64
C ALA A 161 9.66 5.28 8.02
N LEU A 162 9.15 4.26 8.72
CA LEU A 162 9.68 3.83 10.02
C LEU A 162 11.12 3.29 9.90
N SER A 163 11.43 2.51 8.86
CA SER A 163 12.76 1.92 8.66
C SER A 163 13.87 2.96 8.44
N VAL A 164 13.51 4.19 8.05
CA VAL A 164 14.42 5.33 7.91
C VAL A 164 14.28 6.37 9.02
N GLY A 165 13.65 6.00 10.15
CA GLY A 165 13.54 6.84 11.35
C GLY A 165 12.61 8.06 11.17
N LYS A 166 11.57 7.95 10.33
CA LYS A 166 10.62 9.05 10.05
C LYS A 166 9.20 8.72 10.53
N PRO A 167 8.95 8.61 11.84
CA PRO A 167 7.63 8.21 12.36
C PRO A 167 6.52 9.23 12.04
N ASP A 168 6.85 10.52 11.95
CA ASP A 168 5.90 11.54 11.48
C ASP A 168 5.45 11.32 10.03
N ALA A 169 6.38 10.86 9.17
CA ALA A 169 6.03 10.54 7.79
C ALA A 169 5.19 9.26 7.71
N ALA A 170 5.43 8.29 8.59
CA ALA A 170 4.62 7.09 8.73
C ALA A 170 3.20 7.44 9.17
N ARG A 171 3.05 8.23 10.25
CA ARG A 171 1.76 8.75 10.73
C ARG A 171 0.97 9.45 9.63
N ARG A 172 1.61 10.38 8.90
CA ARG A 172 0.97 11.06 7.75
C ARG A 172 0.57 10.10 6.63
N ALA A 173 1.33 9.03 6.41
CA ALA A 173 0.96 8.01 5.43
C ALA A 173 -0.31 7.26 5.86
N VAL A 174 -0.40 6.86 7.12
CA VAL A 174 -1.57 6.17 7.66
C VAL A 174 -2.82 7.05 7.63
N HIS A 175 -2.74 8.31 8.07
CA HIS A 175 -3.88 9.24 7.96
C HIS A 175 -4.39 9.41 6.52
N ARG A 176 -3.48 9.50 5.54
CA ARG A 176 -3.89 9.56 4.12
C ARG A 176 -4.58 8.27 3.66
N GLY A 177 -4.11 7.12 4.12
CA GLY A 177 -4.75 5.83 3.83
C GLY A 177 -6.17 5.75 4.42
N LEU A 178 -6.34 6.15 5.68
CA LEU A 178 -7.65 6.21 6.34
C LEU A 178 -8.60 7.19 5.64
N ALA A 179 -8.11 8.37 5.25
CA ALA A 179 -8.88 9.34 4.47
C ALA A 179 -9.30 8.75 3.10
N GLY A 180 -8.40 8.03 2.43
CA GLY A 180 -8.72 7.32 1.19
C GLY A 180 -9.79 6.26 1.38
N LEU A 181 -9.74 5.46 2.45
CA LEU A 181 -10.79 4.48 2.76
C LEU A 181 -12.16 5.15 2.98
N ARG A 182 -12.20 6.27 3.72
CA ARG A 182 -13.43 7.06 3.91
C ARG A 182 -13.99 7.54 2.59
N GLU A 183 -13.15 8.09 1.72
CA GLU A 183 -13.56 8.51 0.39
C GLU A 183 -14.10 7.35 -0.46
N LEU A 184 -13.52 6.15 -0.35
CA LEU A 184 -14.03 4.97 -1.04
C LEU A 184 -15.41 4.56 -0.51
N PHE A 185 -15.60 4.55 0.82
CA PHE A 185 -16.87 4.14 1.41
C PHE A 185 -17.99 5.15 1.18
N SER A 186 -17.70 6.45 1.16
CA SER A 186 -18.71 7.49 0.87
C SER A 186 -19.29 7.38 -0.54
N ARG A 187 -18.54 6.83 -1.50
CA ARG A 187 -19.04 6.54 -2.86
C ARG A 187 -20.02 5.35 -2.91
N HIS A 188 -20.02 4.47 -1.91
CA HIS A 188 -20.76 3.21 -1.91
C HIS A 188 -21.95 3.18 -0.95
N GLY A 189 -22.22 4.26 -0.20
CA GLY A 189 -23.38 4.36 0.68
C GLY A 189 -23.06 5.03 2.01
N ASP A 190 -23.51 4.40 3.11
CA ASP A 190 -23.29 4.91 4.46
C ASP A 190 -21.81 4.76 4.87
N GLU A 191 -21.04 5.84 4.67
CA GLU A 191 -19.62 5.92 4.99
C GLU A 191 -19.34 5.43 6.42
N GLU A 192 -20.12 5.87 7.39
CA GLU A 192 -19.84 5.64 8.80
C GLU A 192 -20.04 4.17 9.17
N GLN A 193 -21.12 3.55 8.67
CA GLN A 193 -21.36 2.12 8.87
C GLN A 193 -20.29 1.27 8.18
N LEU A 194 -19.96 1.57 6.93
CA LEU A 194 -18.96 0.83 6.15
C LEU A 194 -17.56 0.96 6.76
N TYR A 195 -17.19 2.16 7.20
CA TYR A 195 -15.90 2.43 7.83
C TYR A 195 -15.76 1.66 9.15
N ARG A 196 -16.75 1.74 10.05
CA ARG A 196 -16.72 1.01 11.34
C ARG A 196 -16.67 -0.51 11.16
N GLY A 197 -17.32 -1.03 10.11
CA GLY A 197 -17.34 -2.45 9.79
C GLY A 197 -16.09 -2.94 9.03
N SER A 198 -15.19 -2.05 8.61
CA SER A 198 -14.06 -2.41 7.75
C SER A 198 -12.86 -2.93 8.56
N PRO A 199 -12.43 -4.19 8.32
CA PRO A 199 -11.18 -4.70 8.89
C PRO A 199 -9.96 -3.89 8.45
N GLU A 200 -9.99 -3.32 7.25
CA GLU A 200 -8.93 -2.49 6.69
C GLU A 200 -8.75 -1.19 7.48
N ALA A 201 -9.86 -0.50 7.78
CA ALA A 201 -9.84 0.71 8.59
C ALA A 201 -9.31 0.40 10.01
N ALA A 202 -9.85 -0.63 10.65
CA ALA A 202 -9.42 -1.07 11.98
C ALA A 202 -7.91 -1.42 12.02
N THR A 203 -7.40 -2.10 10.99
CA THR A 203 -5.96 -2.43 10.87
C THR A 203 -5.10 -1.17 10.79
N LEU A 204 -5.52 -0.17 10.02
CA LEU A 204 -4.79 1.09 9.89
C LEU A 204 -4.87 1.95 11.14
N GLU A 205 -6.00 1.96 11.86
CA GLU A 205 -6.14 2.64 13.15
C GLU A 205 -5.25 2.02 14.22
N ALA A 206 -5.16 0.69 14.28
CA ALA A 206 -4.23 -0.01 15.17
C ALA A 206 -2.77 0.38 14.87
N LEU A 207 -2.37 0.35 13.60
CA LEU A 207 -1.03 0.77 13.18
C LEU A 207 -0.75 2.25 13.51
N LEU A 208 -1.75 3.12 13.37
CA LEU A 208 -1.64 4.53 13.76
C LEU A 208 -1.34 4.66 15.26
N GLY A 209 -2.08 3.94 16.11
CA GLY A 209 -1.87 3.94 17.56
C GLY A 209 -0.48 3.44 17.96
N GLU A 210 0.03 2.40 17.29
CA GLU A 210 1.40 1.90 17.49
C GLU A 210 2.44 2.96 17.14
N ILE A 211 2.29 3.62 15.98
CA ILE A 211 3.19 4.69 15.54
C ILE A 211 3.15 5.86 16.53
N GLU A 212 1.97 6.31 16.95
CA GLU A 212 1.83 7.44 17.87
C GLU A 212 2.43 7.15 19.24
N SER A 213 2.30 5.91 19.72
CA SER A 213 2.91 5.47 20.99
C SER A 213 4.44 5.44 20.91
N SER A 214 5.01 5.25 19.72
CA SER A 214 6.46 5.25 19.49
C SER A 214 7.08 6.64 19.31
N ILE A 215 6.27 7.68 19.05
CA ILE A 215 6.74 9.06 18.89
C ILE A 215 6.91 9.67 20.28
N PRO A 216 8.13 10.07 20.70
CA PRO A 216 8.31 10.82 21.92
C PRO A 216 7.46 12.10 21.85
N PRO A 217 6.73 12.48 22.90
CA PRO A 217 5.95 13.70 22.90
C PRO A 217 6.87 14.87 22.55
N ASP A 218 6.47 15.69 21.56
CA ASP A 218 7.21 16.90 21.21
C ASP A 218 7.30 17.77 22.48
N PRO A 219 8.51 18.04 23.01
CA PRO A 219 8.67 18.81 24.23
C PRO A 219 7.97 20.16 24.17
N LEU A 220 7.92 20.79 22.98
CA LEU A 220 7.26 22.08 22.80
C LEU A 220 5.73 21.96 22.85
N GLN A 221 5.15 20.93 22.21
CA GLN A 221 3.73 20.61 22.31
C GLN A 221 3.33 20.24 23.73
N GLN A 222 4.17 19.48 24.43
CA GLN A 222 3.93 19.10 25.82
C GLN A 222 3.93 20.33 26.73
N LEU A 223 4.93 21.21 26.61
CA LEU A 223 4.97 22.48 27.34
C LEU A 223 3.75 23.36 27.02
N LYS A 224 3.27 23.39 25.77
CA LYS A 224 2.05 24.13 25.38
C LYS A 224 0.78 23.55 26.01
N ARG A 225 0.66 22.22 26.10
CA ARG A 225 -0.46 21.54 26.75
C ARG A 225 -0.45 21.77 28.26
N GLU A 226 0.72 21.67 28.89
CA GLU A 226 0.90 21.97 30.31
C GLU A 226 0.57 23.44 30.61
N LEU A 227 0.95 24.36 29.72
CA LEU A 227 0.59 25.78 29.83
C LEU A 227 -0.92 25.99 29.77
N ALA A 228 -1.60 25.37 28.79
CA ALA A 228 -3.05 25.47 28.66
C ALA A 228 -3.76 24.97 29.94
N ARG A 229 -3.32 23.84 30.50
CA ARG A 229 -3.86 23.30 31.74
C ARG A 229 -3.58 24.19 32.95
N ALA A 230 -2.38 24.76 33.05
CA ALA A 230 -2.04 25.70 34.13
C ALA A 230 -2.87 26.98 34.07
N VAL A 231 -3.26 27.44 32.88
CA VAL A 231 -4.17 28.60 32.71
C VAL A 231 -5.60 28.24 33.11
N GLU A 232 -6.08 27.06 32.71
CA GLU A 232 -7.43 26.57 33.04
C GLU A 232 -7.61 26.32 34.54
N GLU A 233 -6.57 25.82 35.21
CA GLU A 233 -6.55 25.56 36.66
C GLU A 233 -6.14 26.81 37.48
N GLU A 234 -6.03 27.99 36.86
CA GLU A 234 -5.64 29.26 37.50
C GLU A 234 -4.28 29.24 38.22
N ARG A 235 -3.39 28.33 37.82
CA ARG A 235 -2.00 28.23 38.31
C ARG A 235 -1.11 29.22 37.56
N TYR A 236 -1.33 30.52 37.79
CA TYR A 236 -0.69 31.60 37.03
C TYR A 236 0.85 31.62 37.15
N GLU A 237 1.42 31.22 38.29
CA GLU A 237 2.89 31.10 38.45
C GLU A 237 3.47 29.98 37.59
N ASP A 238 2.80 28.83 37.53
CA ASP A 238 3.21 27.70 36.67
C ASP A 238 3.07 28.08 35.19
N ALA A 239 1.98 28.77 34.83
CA ALA A 239 1.77 29.26 33.47
C ALA A 239 2.87 30.26 33.03
N ALA A 240 3.35 31.12 33.93
CA ALA A 240 4.46 32.02 33.63
C ALA A 240 5.78 31.26 33.37
N ARG A 241 6.12 30.29 34.22
CA ARG A 241 7.32 29.44 34.04
C ARG A 241 7.28 28.62 32.76
N LEU A 242 6.11 28.09 32.40
CA LEU A 242 5.89 27.31 31.19
C LEU A 242 5.99 28.19 29.93
N ARG A 243 5.48 29.42 29.95
CA ARG A 243 5.67 30.41 28.86
C ARG A 243 7.15 30.71 28.62
N ASP A 244 7.93 30.93 29.68
CA ASP A 244 9.38 31.18 29.56
C ASP A 244 10.12 29.96 29.00
N SER A 245 9.72 28.76 29.40
CA SER A 245 10.30 27.49 28.90
C SER A 245 9.99 27.27 27.41
N ILE A 246 8.77 27.61 26.97
CA ILE A 246 8.39 27.59 25.55
C ILE A 246 9.20 28.62 24.75
N ALA A 247 9.40 29.83 25.29
CA ALA A 247 10.17 30.89 24.64
C ALA A 247 11.65 30.50 24.45
N LYS A 248 12.23 29.74 25.39
CA LYS A 248 13.61 29.22 25.29
C LYS A 248 13.77 28.05 24.30
N THR A 249 12.69 27.31 24.03
CA THR A 249 12.69 26.10 23.20
C THR A 249 12.25 26.37 21.75
N GLY A 250 11.65 27.53 21.46
CA GLY A 250 11.30 27.95 20.10
C GLY A 250 12.52 28.27 19.22
N PRO A 251 12.40 28.21 17.88
CA PRO A 251 13.51 28.47 16.97
C PRO A 251 14.05 29.88 17.21
N LYS A 252 15.34 30.00 17.54
CA LYS A 252 16.04 31.29 17.57
C LYS A 252 15.87 31.93 16.19
N LYS A 253 15.16 33.05 16.12
CA LYS A 253 15.21 33.94 14.96
C LYS A 253 16.69 34.17 14.65
N LYS A 254 17.16 33.70 13.49
CA LYS A 254 18.43 34.14 12.95
C LYS A 254 18.26 35.64 12.65
N GLU A 255 18.81 36.46 13.53
CA GLU A 255 19.15 37.83 13.17
C GLU A 255 20.41 37.77 12.32
N SER A 256 20.24 37.85 10.99
CA SER A 256 20.95 38.78 10.09
C SER A 256 20.73 38.40 8.63
#